data_AF-J4KB03-F1
#
_entry.id   AF-J4KB03-F1
#
_cell.length_a   1.000
_cell.length_b   1.000
_cell.length_c   1.000
_cell.angle_alpha   90.00
_cell.angle_beta   90.00
_cell.angle_gamma   90.00
#
_symmetry.space_group_name_H-M   'P 1'
#
loop_
_entity.id
_entity.type
_entity.pdbx_description
1 polymer ?
#
loop_
_entity_poly.entity_id
_entity_poly.type
_entity_poly.pdbx_seq_one_letter_code
_entity_poly.pdbx_strand_id
1 'polypeptide(L)' 'MKLIYKNNKAIIGGYYNKNEEDFISNYLMSFGKEIISIKPKKLKKIIVDKIQSILNHTKKL' A
#
# COMPACT_ATOMS: atom_id res chain seq x y z
N MET A 1 -5.66 11.62 0.13
CA MET A 1 -6.11 10.73 -0.98
C MET A 1 -7.63 10.61 -0.97
N LYS A 2 -8.26 10.23 -2.07
CA LYS A 2 -9.72 10.09 -2.22
C LYS A 2 -10.04 8.75 -2.90
N LEU A 3 -11.12 8.12 -2.45
CA LEU A 3 -11.72 6.97 -3.13
C LEU A 3 -12.56 7.47 -4.32
N ILE A 4 -12.31 6.93 -5.50
CA ILE A 4 -13.10 7.15 -6.71
C ILE A 4 -13.42 5.80 -7.35
N TYR A 5 -14.53 5.75 -8.08
CA TYR A 5 -14.93 4.58 -8.85
C TYR A 5 -14.73 4.86 -10.34
N LYS A 6 -14.01 3.99 -11.04
CA LYS A 6 -13.83 4.07 -12.50
C LYS A 6 -13.99 2.69 -13.11
N ASN A 7 -14.93 2.53 -14.05
CA ASN A 7 -15.21 1.27 -14.74
C ASN A 7 -15.39 0.09 -13.75
N ASN A 8 -16.23 0.29 -12.74
CA ASN A 8 -16.48 -0.66 -11.63
C ASN A 8 -15.25 -1.03 -10.79
N LYS A 9 -14.17 -0.24 -10.85
CA LYS A 9 -12.98 -0.42 -10.01
C LYS A 9 -12.88 0.70 -8.99
N ALA A 10 -12.71 0.31 -7.72
CA ALA A 10 -12.33 1.23 -6.65
C ALA A 10 -10.87 1.65 -6.84
N ILE A 11 -10.62 2.96 -6.84
CA ILE A 11 -9.29 3.55 -6.96
C ILE A 11 -9.11 4.55 -5.84
N ILE A 12 -8.09 4.34 -5.00
CA ILE A 12 -7.65 5.34 -4.03
C ILE A 12 -6.56 6.17 -4.70
N GLY A 13 -6.88 7.42 -5.04
CA GLY A 13 -6.00 8.33 -5.78
C GLY A 13 -5.64 9.59 -4.98
N GLY A 14 -4.52 10.22 -5.32
CA GLY A 14 -4.09 11.49 -4.75
C GLY A 14 -2.58 11.51 -4.50
N TYR A 15 -2.17 12.39 -3.59
CA TYR A 15 -0.78 12.56 -3.19
C TYR A 15 -0.63 12.26 -1.69
N TYR A 16 0.60 11.94 -1.30
CA TYR A 16 1.07 11.88 0.08
C TYR A 16 2.32 12.76 0.17
N ASN A 17 2.54 13.38 1.32
CA ASN A 17 3.67 14.25 1.57
C ASN A 17 4.95 13.45 1.86
N LYS A 18 6.09 14.13 1.78
CA LYS A 18 7.35 13.57 2.26
C LYS A 18 7.19 13.18 3.74
N ASN A 19 7.67 11.99 4.11
CA ASN A 19 7.55 11.38 5.44
C ASN A 19 6.18 10.77 5.76
N GLU A 20 5.20 10.85 4.85
CA GLU A 20 3.93 10.11 5.00
C GLU A 20 4.00 8.70 4.39
N GLU A 21 5.12 8.31 3.78
CA GLU A 21 5.30 7.00 3.16
C GLU A 21 4.93 5.84 4.08
N ASP A 22 5.31 5.91 5.35
CA ASP A 22 5.01 4.86 6.32
C ASP A 22 3.53 4.77 6.65
N PHE A 23 2.89 5.92 6.86
CA PHE A 23 1.46 6.00 7.10
C PHE A 23 0.67 5.44 5.92
N ILE A 24 0.95 5.93 4.70
CA ILE A 24 0.16 5.52 3.53
C ILE A 24 0.40 4.05 3.15
N SER A 25 1.63 3.55 3.29
CA SER A 25 1.91 2.13 3.04
C SER A 25 1.18 1.22 4.03
N ASN A 26 1.16 1.57 5.33
CA ASN A 26 0.43 0.80 6.35
C ASN A 26 -1.08 0.82 6.09
N TYR A 27 -1.64 2.00 5.78
CA TYR A 27 -3.06 2.13 5.43
C TYR A 27 -3.42 1.25 4.24
N LEU A 28 -2.63 1.30 3.16
CA LEU A 28 -2.91 0.50 1.96
C LEU A 28 -2.71 -1.00 2.20
N MET A 29 -1.75 -1.41 3.03
CA MET A 29 -1.53 -2.83 3.36
C MET A 29 -2.75 -3.48 4.04
N SER A 30 -3.60 -2.71 4.73
CA SER A 30 -4.82 -3.22 5.36
C SER A 30 -5.82 -3.83 4.37
N PHE A 31 -5.77 -3.46 3.10
CA PHE A 31 -6.63 -4.04 2.05
C PHE A 31 -6.17 -5.43 1.60
N GLY A 32 -4.96 -5.87 1.98
CA GLY A 32 -4.48 -7.23 1.72
C GLY A 32 -4.60 -7.66 0.26
N LYS A 33 -5.32 -8.76 0.02
CA LYS A 33 -5.48 -9.38 -1.30
C LYS A 33 -6.39 -8.59 -2.26
N GLU A 34 -7.18 -7.64 -1.74
CA GLU A 34 -8.02 -6.75 -2.57
C GLU A 34 -7.20 -5.73 -3.37
N ILE A 35 -5.91 -5.58 -3.05
CA ILE A 35 -4.99 -4.71 -3.79
C ILE A 35 -4.69 -5.32 -5.16
N ILE A 36 -5.28 -4.75 -6.21
CA ILE A 36 -5.01 -5.16 -7.60
C ILE A 36 -3.74 -4.49 -8.15
N SER A 37 -3.49 -3.22 -7.79
CA SER A 37 -2.31 -2.48 -8.26
C SER A 37 -1.95 -1.30 -7.35
N ILE A 38 -0.66 -0.99 -7.26
CA ILE A 38 -0.13 0.17 -6.54
C ILE A 38 0.72 1.02 -7.48
N LYS A 39 0.47 2.33 -7.49
CA LYS A 39 1.28 3.36 -8.15
C LYS A 39 1.51 4.53 -7.17
N PRO A 40 2.67 5.21 -7.21
CA PRO A 40 3.82 4.98 -8.12
C PRO A 40 4.66 3.73 -7.72
N LYS A 41 5.61 3.33 -8.59
CA LYS A 41 6.50 2.18 -8.34
C LYS A 41 7.26 2.27 -7.01
N LYS A 42 7.66 3.48 -6.58
CA LYS A 42 8.30 3.73 -5.28
C LYS A 42 7.41 3.26 -4.11
N LEU A 43 6.13 3.65 -4.12
CA LEU A 43 5.18 3.25 -3.08
C LEU A 43 4.94 1.73 -3.08
N LYS A 44 4.85 1.11 -4.27
CA LYS A 44 4.76 -0.36 -4.38
C LYS A 44 5.95 -1.04 -3.71
N LYS A 45 7.18 -0.55 -3.93
CA LYS A 45 8.39 -1.11 -3.33
C LYS A 45 8.34 -1.05 -1.80
N ILE A 46 7.97 0.10 -1.23
CA ILE A 46 7.83 0.26 0.22
C ILE A 46 6.86 -0.75 0.82
N ILE A 47 5.69 -0.94 0.20
CA ILE A 47 4.69 -1.92 0.66
C ILE A 47 5.24 -3.35 0.61
N VAL A 48 5.90 -3.73 -0.49
CA VAL A 48 6.49 -5.09 -0.63
C VAL A 48 7.58 -5.33 0.42
N ASP A 49 8.47 -4.35 0.61
CA ASP A 49 9.57 -4.45 1.58
C ASP A 49 9.01 -4.60 3.02
N LYS A 50 7.95 -3.87 3.35
CA LYS A 50 7.25 -3.99 4.64
C LYS A 50 6.61 -5.35 4.84
N ILE A 51 5.87 -5.86 3.84
CA ILE A 51 5.26 -7.19 3.91
C ILE A 51 6.34 -8.26 4.11
N GLN A 52 7.46 -8.16 3.38
CA GLN A 52 8.57 -9.10 3.52
C GLN A 52 9.20 -9.03 4.92
N SER A 53 9.37 -7.83 5.47
CA SER A 53 9.87 -7.64 6.85
C SER A 53 8.94 -8.29 7.88
N ILE A 54 7.63 -8.06 7.78
CA ILE A 54 6.63 -8.66 8.66
C ILE A 54 6.66 -10.18 8.55
N LEU A 55 6.68 -10.72 7.34
CA LEU A 55 6.77 -12.16 7.08
C LEU A 55 8.04 -12.76 7.71
N ASN A 56 9.18 -12.09 7.56
CA ASN A 56 10.44 -12.54 8.12
C ASN A 56 10.42 -12.52 9.66
N HIS A 57 9.79 -11.51 10.26
CA HIS A 57 9.63 -11.43 11.70
C HIS A 57 8.70 -12.54 12.24
N THR A 58 7.54 -12.73 11.60
CA THR A 58 6.56 -13.76 12.01
C THR A 58 7.09 -15.18 11.86
N LYS A 59 7.95 -15.46 10.87
CA LYS A 59 8.61 -16.77 10.75
C LYS A 59 9.62 -17.07 11.85
N LYS A 60 10.08 -16.04 12.59
CA LYS A 60 11.05 -16.16 13.69
C LYS A 60 10.38 -16.21 15.07
N LEU A 61 9.07 -15.95 15.15
CA LEU A 61 8.28 -16.19 16.35
C LEU A 61 8.09 -17.69 16.54
#